data_AF-A0ABD3PUW2-F1
#
_entry.id   AF-A0ABD3PUW2-F1
#
_cell.length_a   1.000
_cell.length_b   1.000
_cell.length_c   1.000
_cell.angle_alpha   90.00
_cell.angle_beta   90.00
_cell.angle_gamma   90.00
#
_symmetry.space_group_name_H-M   'P 1'
#
loop_
_entity.id
_entity.type
_entity.pdbx_description
1 polymer ?
#
loop_
_entity_poly.entity_id
_entity_poly.type
_entity_poly.pdbx_seq_one_letter_code
_entity_poly.pdbx_strand_id
1 'polypeptide(L)'
;MQTFDATVASLLLLIVAANAFQTKITQSTSQRNSLQLIQRPPIHSITDEDTNYFDDDDLAEGEEFFVSQEQIMFLRKEAAKRESNRKIPKFVLSSEESTEISQETMDKIIKLFDASEIIEVRGISRDVKKNVYDTANSLAVLLEEEMGRPVVIVIIKGFAAKLYCPWDDDRNNKIQLRTSYKPNQWSKKPKPLRDNRGQIIKGEDGKSIKVIPE
;
A
#
# COMPACT_ATOMS: atom_id res chain seq x y z
N MET A 1 -45.62 -61.40 2.84
CA MET A 1 -44.45 -62.19 3.31
C MET A 1 -43.49 -62.33 2.13
N GLN A 2 -42.20 -62.24 2.43
CA GLN A 2 -41.03 -62.33 1.55
C GLN A 2 -40.49 -61.01 0.93
N THR A 3 -39.45 -60.59 1.63
CA THR A 3 -38.35 -59.64 1.41
C THR A 3 -37.66 -59.73 0.05
N PHE A 4 -37.06 -58.63 -0.42
CA PHE A 4 -35.67 -58.62 -0.90
C PHE A 4 -35.07 -57.20 -0.78
N ASP A 5 -34.13 -57.06 0.16
CA ASP A 5 -33.08 -56.05 0.18
C ASP A 5 -32.08 -56.34 -0.94
N ALA A 6 -31.63 -55.30 -1.65
CA ALA A 6 -30.41 -55.35 -2.45
C ALA A 6 -29.79 -53.95 -2.57
N THR A 7 -28.91 -53.67 -1.62
CA THR A 7 -27.57 -53.09 -1.86
C THR A 7 -27.48 -51.85 -2.76
N VAL A 8 -27.49 -50.70 -2.09
CA VAL A 8 -26.82 -49.47 -2.53
C VAL A 8 -25.32 -49.74 -2.59
N ALA A 9 -24.77 -49.84 -3.81
CA ALA A 9 -23.33 -49.92 -4.03
C ALA A 9 -22.96 -49.16 -5.31
N SER A 10 -22.12 -48.14 -5.12
CA SER A 10 -21.02 -47.74 -6.00
C SER A 10 -21.34 -47.35 -7.44
N LEU A 11 -21.20 -46.07 -7.78
CA LEU A 11 -19.98 -45.62 -8.46
C LEU A 11 -19.90 -44.08 -8.47
N LEU A 12 -18.90 -43.57 -7.77
CA LEU A 12 -18.32 -42.23 -7.96
C LEU A 12 -17.80 -42.12 -9.40
N LEU A 13 -18.35 -41.20 -10.19
CA LEU A 13 -17.70 -40.75 -11.42
C LEU A 13 -16.98 -39.42 -11.14
N LEU A 14 -15.68 -39.53 -10.91
CA LEU A 14 -14.75 -38.43 -10.67
C LEU A 14 -14.24 -37.97 -12.05
N ILE A 15 -14.87 -36.95 -12.64
CA ILE A 15 -14.38 -36.34 -13.90
C ILE A 15 -13.32 -35.30 -13.53
N VAL A 16 -12.06 -35.70 -13.67
CA VAL A 16 -10.88 -34.84 -13.67
C VAL A 16 -10.84 -34.09 -15.00
N ALA A 17 -11.28 -32.82 -15.01
CA ALA A 17 -11.05 -31.92 -16.14
C ALA A 17 -9.67 -31.27 -16.00
N ALA A 18 -8.64 -31.95 -16.51
CA ALA A 18 -7.33 -31.36 -16.77
C ALA A 18 -7.28 -30.90 -18.23
N ASN A 19 -7.46 -29.59 -18.49
CA ASN A 19 -7.18 -29.02 -19.80
C ASN A 19 -6.30 -27.77 -19.68
N ALA A 20 -5.01 -28.02 -19.89
CA ALA A 20 -4.06 -27.24 -20.68
C ALA A 20 -4.10 -25.71 -20.54
N PHE A 21 -3.29 -25.23 -19.60
CA PHE A 21 -2.80 -23.85 -19.55
C PHE A 21 -1.80 -23.63 -20.70
N GLN A 22 -2.28 -23.18 -21.87
CA GLN A 22 -1.41 -22.70 -22.94
C GLN A 22 -0.91 -21.29 -22.59
N THR A 23 0.30 -21.21 -22.01
CA THR A 23 1.04 -19.95 -21.91
C THR A 23 1.51 -19.52 -23.29
N LYS A 24 0.79 -18.61 -23.94
CA LYS A 24 1.34 -17.84 -25.06
C LYS A 24 2.39 -16.88 -24.50
N ILE A 25 3.65 -17.25 -24.70
CA ILE A 25 4.82 -16.40 -24.47
C ILE A 25 4.77 -15.28 -25.53
N THR A 26 4.28 -14.12 -25.14
CA THR A 26 4.36 -12.91 -25.95
C THR A 26 5.81 -12.43 -25.93
N GLN A 27 6.49 -12.51 -27.06
CA GLN A 27 7.79 -11.89 -27.26
C GLN A 27 7.61 -10.36 -27.24
N SER A 28 8.10 -9.70 -26.20
CA SER A 28 8.17 -8.24 -26.16
C SER A 28 9.40 -7.79 -26.96
N THR A 29 9.15 -7.26 -28.15
CA THR A 29 10.14 -6.55 -28.95
C THR A 29 10.65 -5.34 -28.16
N SER A 30 11.93 -5.40 -27.79
CA SER A 30 12.71 -4.34 -27.18
C SER A 30 12.84 -3.16 -28.15
N GLN A 31 11.92 -2.20 -28.07
CA GLN A 31 12.15 -0.87 -28.63
C GLN A 31 12.91 -0.03 -27.60
N ARG A 32 14.18 0.23 -27.92
CA ARG A 32 15.04 1.20 -27.26
C ARG A 32 14.47 2.60 -27.49
N ASN A 33 13.78 3.15 -26.51
CA ASN A 33 13.53 4.59 -26.48
C ASN A 33 14.81 5.29 -26.04
N SER A 34 15.41 5.98 -27.00
CA SER A 34 16.52 6.92 -26.81
C SER A 34 16.13 7.98 -25.78
N LEU A 35 16.95 8.12 -24.75
CA LEU A 35 16.91 9.22 -23.79
C LEU A 35 17.14 10.54 -24.54
N GLN A 36 16.06 11.26 -24.83
CA GLN A 36 16.17 12.66 -25.18
C GLN A 36 16.44 13.45 -23.89
N LEU A 37 17.65 13.98 -23.85
CA LEU A 37 18.20 14.85 -22.83
C LEU A 37 17.30 16.11 -22.73
N ILE A 38 16.39 16.13 -21.76
CA ILE A 38 15.64 17.34 -21.41
C ILE A 38 16.63 18.30 -20.74
N GLN A 39 17.13 19.26 -21.51
CA GLN A 39 17.87 20.40 -20.99
C GLN A 39 16.92 21.26 -20.16
N ARG A 40 17.14 21.30 -18.84
CA ARG A 40 16.45 22.25 -17.95
C ARG A 40 17.04 23.64 -18.17
N PRO A 41 16.23 24.70 -18.31
CA PRO A 41 16.75 26.07 -18.35
C PRO A 41 17.33 26.48 -16.98
N PRO A 42 18.26 27.46 -16.97
CA PRO A 42 18.97 27.89 -15.79
C PRO A 42 18.07 28.62 -14.80
N ILE A 43 18.32 28.38 -13.51
CA ILE A 43 17.65 29.01 -12.37
C ILE A 43 18.11 30.47 -12.31
N HIS A 44 17.19 31.41 -12.48
CA HIS A 44 17.42 32.82 -12.16
C HIS A 44 17.46 32.99 -10.64
N SER A 45 18.61 33.42 -10.13
CA SER A 45 18.78 33.96 -8.79
C SER A 45 17.99 35.26 -8.66
N ILE A 46 16.93 35.25 -7.85
CA ILE A 46 16.27 36.46 -7.37
C ILE A 46 16.88 36.78 -6.01
N THR A 47 17.37 38.01 -5.94
CA THR A 47 18.01 38.68 -4.81
C THR A 47 17.06 38.85 -3.63
N ASP A 48 17.63 38.70 -2.44
CA ASP A 48 17.06 39.03 -1.15
C ASP A 48 16.63 40.50 -1.09
N GLU A 49 15.38 40.76 -0.70
CA GLU A 49 14.91 41.92 0.08
C GLU A 49 13.38 41.85 0.21
N ASP A 50 12.89 41.29 1.32
CA ASP A 50 11.72 41.77 2.06
C ASP A 50 11.51 40.90 3.30
N THR A 51 12.07 41.36 4.41
CA THR A 51 11.79 40.86 5.76
C THR A 51 10.37 41.24 6.17
N ASN A 52 9.40 40.39 5.84
CA ASN A 52 8.12 40.37 6.55
C ASN A 52 8.31 39.62 7.87
N TYR A 53 8.18 40.36 8.96
CA TYR A 53 7.91 39.86 10.30
C TYR A 53 6.59 39.08 10.24
N PHE A 54 6.66 37.76 10.18
CA PHE A 54 5.50 36.90 10.43
C PHE A 54 5.53 36.51 11.90
N ASP A 55 4.46 36.83 12.63
CA ASP A 55 4.15 36.28 13.94
C ASP A 55 4.16 34.75 13.85
N ASP A 56 5.11 34.13 14.53
CA ASP A 56 5.41 32.69 14.54
C ASP A 56 4.50 31.91 15.53
N ASP A 57 3.22 32.28 15.66
CA ASP A 57 2.35 31.72 16.73
C ASP A 57 1.05 31.04 16.25
N ASP A 58 0.80 30.86 14.94
CA ASP A 58 -0.48 30.29 14.46
C ASP A 58 -0.40 29.27 13.29
N LEU A 59 0.76 28.64 13.04
CA LEU A 59 0.90 27.54 12.06
C LEU A 59 1.20 26.21 12.77
N ALA A 60 0.17 25.64 13.39
CA ALA A 60 0.05 24.19 13.47
C ALA A 60 -0.13 23.68 12.03
N GLU A 61 0.97 23.65 11.27
CA GLU A 61 1.06 23.07 9.94
C GLU A 61 0.66 21.61 10.07
N GLY A 62 -0.60 21.32 9.72
CA GLY A 62 -1.16 19.98 9.78
C GLY A 62 -0.29 19.06 8.94
N GLU A 63 0.54 18.26 9.61
CA GLU A 63 1.38 17.25 8.95
C GLU A 63 0.45 16.33 8.15
N GLU A 64 0.41 16.54 6.84
CA GLU A 64 -0.36 15.70 5.93
C GLU A 64 0.08 14.25 6.13
N PHE A 65 -0.85 13.39 6.53
CA PHE A 65 -0.54 11.99 6.81
C PHE A 65 -0.17 11.28 5.52
N PHE A 66 1.12 11.17 5.26
CA PHE A 66 1.64 10.56 4.06
C PHE A 66 2.02 9.09 4.28
N VAL A 67 1.47 8.21 3.44
CA VAL A 67 1.85 6.79 3.40
C VAL A 67 2.75 6.54 2.20
N SER A 68 4.01 6.17 2.46
CA SER A 68 4.97 5.83 1.41
C SER A 68 4.52 4.62 0.58
N GLN A 69 5.03 4.51 -0.64
CA GLN A 69 4.70 3.39 -1.54
C GLN A 69 5.03 2.01 -0.93
N GLU A 70 6.11 1.90 -0.15
CA GLU A 70 6.46 0.66 0.57
C GLU A 70 5.40 0.30 1.62
N GLN A 71 4.93 1.29 2.37
CA GLN A 71 3.84 1.13 3.34
C GLN A 71 2.52 0.79 2.65
N ILE A 72 2.18 1.39 1.49
CA ILE A 72 1.01 1.00 0.69
C ILE A 72 1.12 -0.47 0.25
N MET A 73 2.30 -0.91 -0.21
CA MET A 73 2.50 -2.31 -0.57
C MET A 73 2.32 -3.25 0.63
N PHE A 74 2.78 -2.84 1.82
CA PHE A 74 2.55 -3.57 3.05
C PHE A 74 1.05 -3.64 3.40
N LEU A 75 0.34 -2.51 3.36
CA LEU A 75 -1.10 -2.43 3.56
C LEU A 75 -1.87 -3.32 2.59
N ARG A 76 -1.46 -3.39 1.31
CA ARG A 76 -2.05 -4.30 0.32
C ARG A 76 -1.87 -5.77 0.70
N LYS A 77 -0.70 -6.16 1.19
CA LYS A 77 -0.44 -7.53 1.66
C LYS A 77 -1.27 -7.84 2.91
N GLU A 78 -1.35 -6.90 3.85
CA GLU A 78 -2.13 -7.09 5.06
C GLU A 78 -3.63 -7.15 4.78
N ALA A 79 -4.13 -6.33 3.86
CA ALA A 79 -5.50 -6.42 3.35
C ALA A 79 -5.75 -7.80 2.69
N ALA A 80 -4.86 -8.29 1.84
CA ALA A 80 -5.02 -9.62 1.23
C ALA A 80 -5.03 -10.75 2.28
N LYS A 81 -4.20 -10.64 3.33
CA LYS A 81 -4.16 -11.59 4.45
C LYS A 81 -5.42 -11.52 5.31
N ARG A 82 -5.96 -10.34 5.59
CA ARG A 82 -7.24 -10.21 6.33
C ARG A 82 -8.41 -10.71 5.49
N GLU A 83 -8.39 -10.48 4.18
CA GLU A 83 -9.40 -10.98 3.24
C GLU A 83 -9.43 -12.50 3.18
N SER A 84 -8.27 -13.17 3.05
CA SER A 84 -8.20 -14.63 3.02
C SER A 84 -8.70 -15.27 4.33
N ASN A 85 -8.50 -14.58 5.45
CA ASN A 85 -8.99 -14.98 6.76
C ASN A 85 -10.44 -14.53 7.05
N ARG A 86 -11.12 -13.87 6.11
CA ARG A 86 -12.48 -13.32 6.26
C ARG A 86 -12.62 -12.33 7.42
N LYS A 87 -11.56 -11.57 7.72
CA LYS A 87 -11.50 -10.58 8.80
C LYS A 87 -11.63 -9.13 8.34
N ILE A 88 -11.87 -8.88 7.05
CA ILE A 88 -12.15 -7.52 6.55
C ILE A 88 -13.65 -7.25 6.65
N PRO A 89 -14.08 -6.25 7.44
CA PRO A 89 -15.46 -5.79 7.41
C PRO A 89 -15.80 -5.23 6.04
N LYS A 90 -16.96 -5.59 5.52
CA LYS A 90 -17.43 -5.18 4.21
C LYS A 90 -18.68 -4.35 4.34
N PHE A 91 -18.68 -3.18 3.72
CA PHE A 91 -19.86 -2.34 3.55
C PHE A 91 -20.28 -2.36 2.08
N VAL A 92 -21.58 -2.41 1.81
CA VAL A 92 -22.12 -2.38 0.46
C VAL A 92 -23.00 -1.15 0.34
N LEU A 93 -22.58 -0.17 -0.47
CA LEU A 93 -23.35 1.02 -0.78
C LEU A 93 -24.62 0.63 -1.55
N SER A 94 -25.73 1.28 -1.27
CA SER A 94 -26.95 1.15 -2.06
C SER A 94 -26.77 1.72 -3.47
N SER A 95 -27.70 1.46 -4.39
CA SER A 95 -27.59 2.01 -5.76
C SER A 95 -27.72 3.54 -5.78
N GLU A 96 -28.54 4.09 -4.90
CA GLU A 96 -28.79 5.53 -4.78
C GLU A 96 -27.58 6.25 -4.18
N GLU A 97 -26.92 5.62 -3.20
CA GLU A 97 -25.74 6.18 -2.52
C GLU A 97 -24.42 5.98 -3.29
N SER A 98 -24.49 5.47 -4.51
CA SER A 98 -23.31 5.32 -5.38
C SER A 98 -22.81 6.67 -5.91
N THR A 99 -23.63 7.71 -5.87
CA THR A 99 -23.32 9.05 -6.39
C THR A 99 -23.18 10.07 -5.26
N GLU A 100 -24.12 10.06 -4.31
CA GLU A 100 -24.14 10.95 -3.15
C GLU A 100 -24.32 10.12 -1.89
N ILE A 101 -23.37 10.21 -0.97
CA ILE A 101 -23.35 9.36 0.22
C ILE A 101 -24.09 10.07 1.34
N SER A 102 -25.10 9.41 1.89
CA SER A 102 -25.86 9.94 3.02
C SER A 102 -25.02 9.97 4.30
N GLN A 103 -25.32 10.91 5.21
CA GLN A 103 -24.67 10.97 6.53
C GLN A 103 -24.81 9.65 7.31
N GLU A 104 -26.00 9.04 7.25
CA GLU A 104 -26.27 7.76 7.93
C GLU A 104 -25.34 6.64 7.44
N THR A 105 -25.02 6.64 6.16
CA THR A 105 -24.09 5.68 5.57
C THR A 105 -22.64 5.99 5.94
N MET A 106 -22.25 7.26 6.01
CA MET A 106 -20.93 7.65 6.53
C MET A 106 -20.76 7.18 7.98
N ASP A 107 -21.74 7.42 8.86
CA ASP A 107 -21.71 6.97 10.25
C ASP A 107 -21.55 5.44 10.36
N LYS A 108 -22.20 4.68 9.47
CA LYS A 108 -22.05 3.21 9.42
C LYS A 108 -20.64 2.81 9.02
N ILE A 109 -20.05 3.48 8.04
CA ILE A 109 -18.67 3.22 7.58
C ILE A 109 -17.68 3.58 8.69
N ILE A 110 -17.86 4.72 9.36
CA ILE A 110 -17.02 5.17 10.47
C ILE A 110 -17.03 4.14 11.61
N LYS A 111 -18.21 3.62 11.97
CA LYS A 111 -18.33 2.54 12.97
C LYS A 111 -17.57 1.26 12.59
N LEU A 112 -17.38 0.98 11.30
CA LEU A 112 -16.55 -0.16 10.88
C LEU A 112 -15.07 0.08 11.15
N PHE A 113 -14.60 1.33 11.06
CA PHE A 113 -13.22 1.68 11.39
C PHE A 113 -12.93 1.51 12.88
N ASP A 114 -13.92 1.64 13.77
CA ASP A 114 -13.74 1.35 15.19
C ASP A 114 -13.40 -0.13 15.46
N ALA A 115 -13.89 -1.02 14.60
CA ALA A 115 -13.69 -2.47 14.70
C ALA A 115 -12.46 -2.97 13.92
N SER A 116 -12.09 -2.34 12.81
CA SER A 116 -10.91 -2.68 12.00
C SER A 116 -10.33 -1.46 11.28
N GLU A 117 -9.02 -1.29 11.34
CA GLU A 117 -8.30 -0.26 10.58
C GLU A 117 -8.42 -0.41 9.06
N ILE A 118 -8.71 -1.62 8.54
CA ILE A 118 -8.93 -1.85 7.10
C ILE A 118 -10.36 -2.35 6.89
N ILE A 119 -11.07 -1.70 5.98
CA ILE A 119 -12.42 -2.06 5.55
C ILE A 119 -12.51 -2.15 4.02
N GLU A 120 -13.54 -2.83 3.51
CA GLU A 120 -13.87 -2.87 2.09
C GLU A 120 -15.23 -2.21 1.86
N VAL A 121 -15.27 -1.15 1.07
CA VAL A 121 -16.50 -0.52 0.60
C VAL A 121 -16.79 -0.98 -0.82
N ARG A 122 -17.95 -1.59 -1.05
CA ARG A 122 -18.39 -2.15 -2.33
C ARG A 122 -19.55 -1.34 -2.90
N GLY A 123 -19.67 -1.34 -4.22
CA GLY A 123 -20.71 -0.61 -4.93
C GLY A 123 -20.35 0.85 -5.20
N ILE A 124 -19.07 1.18 -5.22
CA ILE A 124 -18.59 2.51 -5.62
C ILE A 124 -18.80 2.64 -7.13
N SER A 125 -19.54 3.66 -7.57
CA SER A 125 -19.88 3.94 -8.98
C SER A 125 -20.33 2.69 -9.76
N ARG A 126 -21.44 2.05 -9.33
CA ARG A 126 -21.90 0.74 -9.83
C ARG A 126 -22.02 0.64 -11.36
N ASP A 127 -22.40 1.74 -12.01
CA ASP A 127 -22.66 1.76 -13.45
C ASP A 127 -21.42 2.11 -14.29
N VAL A 128 -20.49 2.90 -13.73
CA VAL A 128 -19.38 3.48 -14.49
C VAL A 128 -18.05 3.18 -13.81
N LYS A 129 -17.40 2.09 -14.25
CA LYS A 129 -16.09 1.67 -13.71
C LYS A 129 -15.02 2.76 -13.78
N LYS A 130 -15.10 3.66 -14.78
CA LYS A 130 -14.13 4.76 -14.96
C LYS A 130 -14.17 5.75 -13.79
N ASN A 131 -15.34 5.97 -13.20
CA ASN A 131 -15.54 6.97 -12.16
C ASN A 131 -15.20 6.42 -10.77
N VAL A 132 -15.01 5.10 -10.63
CA VAL A 132 -14.73 4.45 -9.33
C VAL A 132 -13.51 5.08 -8.64
N TYR A 133 -12.48 5.45 -9.40
CA TYR A 133 -11.29 6.06 -8.85
C TYR A 133 -11.62 7.42 -8.20
N ASP A 134 -12.28 8.29 -8.96
CA ASP A 134 -12.65 9.64 -8.50
C ASP A 134 -13.64 9.57 -7.34
N THR A 135 -14.70 8.75 -7.46
CA THR A 135 -15.69 8.57 -6.39
C THR A 135 -15.08 7.98 -5.13
N ALA A 136 -14.12 7.04 -5.24
CA ALA A 136 -13.42 6.50 -4.08
C ALA A 136 -12.55 7.55 -3.39
N ASN A 137 -11.86 8.41 -4.16
CA ASN A 137 -11.08 9.53 -3.60
C ASN A 137 -12.00 10.54 -2.90
N SER A 138 -13.10 10.94 -3.53
CA SER A 138 -14.09 11.82 -2.90
C SER A 138 -14.65 11.22 -1.61
N LEU A 139 -14.96 9.93 -1.60
CA LEU A 139 -15.40 9.23 -0.39
C LEU A 139 -14.32 9.23 0.70
N ALA A 140 -13.05 9.01 0.35
CA ALA A 140 -11.97 9.03 1.33
C ALA A 140 -11.80 10.41 1.97
N VAL A 141 -11.85 11.48 1.17
CA VAL A 141 -11.79 12.87 1.65
C VAL A 141 -12.96 13.18 2.59
N LEU A 142 -14.19 12.83 2.21
CA LEU A 142 -15.36 13.04 3.07
C LEU A 142 -15.27 12.28 4.40
N LEU A 143 -14.76 11.05 4.39
CA LEU A 143 -14.54 10.29 5.62
C LEU A 143 -13.44 10.89 6.49
N GLU A 144 -12.37 11.42 5.88
CA GLU A 144 -11.29 12.09 6.59
C GLU A 144 -11.77 13.38 7.27
N GLU A 145 -12.56 14.19 6.57
CA GLU A 145 -13.20 15.40 7.10
C GLU A 145 -14.13 15.09 8.28
N GLU A 146 -14.98 14.06 8.16
CA GLU A 146 -15.94 13.69 9.20
C GLU A 146 -15.26 13.04 10.42
N MET A 147 -14.24 12.20 10.21
CA MET A 147 -13.56 11.48 11.29
C MET A 147 -12.47 12.31 11.99
N GLY A 148 -11.98 13.37 11.35
CA GLY A 148 -10.79 14.10 11.78
C GLY A 148 -9.53 13.23 11.82
N ARG A 149 -9.50 12.14 11.04
CA ARG A 149 -8.40 11.16 10.99
C ARG A 149 -8.13 10.77 9.55
N PRO A 150 -6.86 10.48 9.19
CA PRO A 150 -6.51 10.23 7.81
C PRO A 150 -7.12 8.93 7.29
N VAL A 151 -7.64 8.97 6.06
CA VAL A 151 -8.23 7.81 5.38
C VAL A 151 -7.52 7.56 4.06
N VAL A 152 -6.82 6.44 3.95
CA VAL A 152 -5.95 6.12 2.82
C VAL A 152 -6.53 4.99 1.97
N ILE A 153 -6.57 5.21 0.66
CA ILE A 153 -6.98 4.17 -0.29
C ILE A 153 -5.84 3.18 -0.50
N VAL A 154 -6.04 1.94 -0.08
CA VAL A 154 -5.04 0.87 -0.21
C VAL A 154 -5.05 0.26 -1.61
N ILE A 155 -6.26 -0.08 -2.09
CA ILE A 155 -6.47 -0.71 -3.39
C ILE A 155 -7.91 -0.51 -3.86
N ILE A 156 -8.06 -0.25 -5.15
CA ILE A 156 -9.36 -0.25 -5.85
C ILE A 156 -9.39 -1.46 -6.77
N LYS A 157 -10.44 -2.28 -6.66
CA LYS A 157 -10.65 -3.48 -7.49
C LYS A 157 -12.10 -3.60 -7.91
N GLY A 158 -12.37 -3.43 -9.21
CA GLY A 158 -13.73 -3.45 -9.73
C GLY A 158 -14.51 -2.23 -9.24
N PHE A 159 -15.65 -2.46 -8.59
CA PHE A 159 -16.51 -1.44 -7.97
C PHE A 159 -16.33 -1.41 -6.43
N ALA A 160 -15.15 -1.76 -5.95
CA ALA A 160 -14.85 -1.82 -4.53
C ALA A 160 -13.51 -1.15 -4.25
N ALA A 161 -13.44 -0.43 -3.13
CA ALA A 161 -12.22 0.15 -2.59
C ALA A 161 -11.96 -0.43 -1.20
N LYS A 162 -10.69 -0.68 -0.91
CA LYS A 162 -10.24 -0.97 0.45
C LYS A 162 -9.59 0.28 1.01
N LEU A 163 -10.10 0.71 2.15
CA LEU A 163 -9.68 1.91 2.85
C LEU A 163 -8.94 1.51 4.13
N TYR A 164 -7.94 2.29 4.49
CA TYR A 164 -7.17 2.17 5.71
C TYR A 164 -7.31 3.44 6.54
N CYS A 165 -7.61 3.31 7.82
CA CYS A 165 -7.58 4.38 8.80
C CYS A 165 -6.76 3.91 10.00
N PRO A 166 -5.68 4.61 10.40
CA PRO A 166 -4.88 4.23 11.55
C PRO A 166 -5.66 4.45 12.86
N TRP A 167 -5.46 3.55 13.83
CA TRP A 167 -5.95 3.78 15.19
C TRP A 167 -4.97 4.61 16.02
N ASP A 168 -5.52 5.55 16.81
CA ASP A 168 -4.76 6.33 17.76
C ASP A 168 -4.24 5.44 18.91
N ASP A 169 -5.09 4.53 19.40
CA ASP A 169 -4.79 3.62 20.49
C ASP A 169 -3.77 2.53 20.10
N ASP A 170 -2.88 2.17 21.03
CA ASP A 170 -1.99 1.02 20.91
C ASP A 170 -2.70 -0.30 21.24
N ARG A 171 -3.60 -0.71 20.34
CA ARG A 171 -4.31 -2.00 20.42
C ARG A 171 -3.41 -3.13 19.94
N ASN A 172 -3.55 -4.33 20.52
CA ASN A 172 -2.74 -5.52 20.20
C ASN A 172 -2.77 -5.97 18.72
N ASN A 173 -3.72 -5.48 17.91
CA ASN A 173 -3.86 -5.80 16.48
C ASN A 173 -3.67 -4.59 15.55
N LYS A 174 -3.10 -3.49 16.06
CA LYS A 174 -2.79 -2.27 15.30
C LYS A 174 -1.77 -2.58 14.20
N ILE A 175 -2.01 -2.05 13.01
CA ILE A 175 -1.11 -2.13 11.87
C ILE A 175 0.05 -1.17 12.12
N GLN A 176 1.25 -1.72 12.29
CA GLN A 176 2.46 -0.91 12.43
C GLN A 176 3.06 -0.61 11.05
N LEU A 177 2.91 0.63 10.59
CA LEU A 177 3.55 1.13 9.37
C LEU A 177 5.02 1.46 9.62
N ARG A 178 5.88 0.43 9.60
CA ARG A 178 7.33 0.62 9.78
C ARG A 178 7.93 1.25 8.53
N THR A 179 8.74 2.30 8.72
CA THR A 179 9.67 2.75 7.69
C THR A 179 10.87 1.80 7.66
N SER A 180 11.35 1.50 6.45
CA SER A 180 12.52 0.64 6.25
C SER A 180 13.83 1.34 6.64
N TYR A 181 13.79 2.65 6.84
CA TYR A 181 14.92 3.48 7.24
C TYR A 181 15.21 3.34 8.74
N LYS A 182 16.42 2.91 9.07
CA LYS A 182 17.02 3.15 10.38
C LYS A 182 18.22 4.09 10.22
N PRO A 183 18.36 5.12 11.08
CA PRO A 183 19.60 5.90 11.11
C PRO A 183 20.79 4.95 11.30
N ASN A 184 21.87 5.20 10.55
CA ASN A 184 23.10 4.38 10.53
C ASN A 184 22.98 2.96 9.94
N GLN A 185 21.86 2.61 9.29
CA GLN A 185 21.72 1.31 8.62
C GLN A 185 22.69 1.13 7.45
N TRP A 186 23.05 2.24 6.79
CA TRP A 186 24.02 2.29 5.71
C TRP A 186 25.30 2.96 6.20
N SER A 187 26.12 2.22 6.96
CA SER A 187 27.49 2.66 7.23
C SER A 187 28.39 2.34 6.04
N LYS A 188 29.37 3.21 5.76
CA LYS A 188 30.36 2.95 4.72
C LYS A 188 31.10 1.67 5.11
N LYS A 189 30.98 0.62 4.27
CA LYS A 189 31.72 -0.63 4.48
C LYS A 189 33.22 -0.30 4.61
N PRO A 190 33.89 -0.69 5.70
CA PRO A 190 35.27 -0.30 5.93
C PRO A 190 36.17 -0.93 4.86
N LYS A 191 36.95 -0.09 4.19
CA LYS A 191 37.86 -0.51 3.11
C LYS A 191 39.16 -1.04 3.72
N PRO A 192 39.78 -2.08 3.13
CA PRO A 192 41.10 -2.54 3.57
C PRO A 192 42.16 -1.47 3.28
N LEU A 193 43.10 -1.29 4.20
CA LEU A 193 44.27 -0.45 4.00
C LEU A 193 45.12 -1.00 2.84
N ARG A 194 45.67 -0.09 2.05
CA ARG A 194 46.57 -0.41 0.94
C ARG A 194 47.93 0.23 1.15
N ASP A 195 48.98 -0.44 0.70
CA ASP A 195 50.33 0.11 0.69
C ASP A 195 50.53 1.09 -0.50
N ASN A 196 51.71 1.70 -0.60
CA ASN A 196 52.08 2.62 -1.68
C ASN A 196 52.13 1.95 -3.07
N ARG A 197 52.03 0.62 -3.14
CA ARG A 197 51.96 -0.18 -4.38
C ARG A 197 50.53 -0.64 -4.70
N GLY A 198 49.55 -0.26 -3.87
CA GLY A 198 48.14 -0.61 -4.02
C GLY A 198 47.75 -1.99 -3.49
N GLN A 199 48.67 -2.73 -2.85
CA GLN A 199 48.41 -4.06 -2.27
C GLN A 199 47.72 -3.95 -0.91
N ILE A 200 46.84 -4.90 -0.59
CA ILE A 200 46.11 -4.92 0.69
C ILE A 200 47.06 -5.28 1.82
N ILE A 201 47.13 -4.44 2.84
CA ILE A 201 47.89 -4.71 4.06
C ILE A 201 47.16 -5.77 4.88
N LYS A 202 47.87 -6.86 5.17
CA LYS A 202 47.42 -7.94 6.05
C LYS A 202 48.09 -7.78 7.42
N GLY A 203 47.34 -7.99 8.50
CA GLY A 203 47.89 -8.07 9.85
C GLY A 203 48.60 -9.40 10.11
N GLU A 204 49.14 -9.57 11.32
CA GLU A 204 49.87 -10.77 11.74
C GLU A 204 49.03 -12.06 11.64
N ASP A 205 47.71 -11.95 11.81
CA ASP A 205 46.76 -13.05 11.66
C ASP A 205 46.42 -13.40 10.19
N GLY A 206 47.06 -12.74 9.22
CA GLY A 206 46.78 -12.90 7.78
C GLY A 206 45.47 -12.25 7.29
N LYS A 207 44.71 -11.60 8.19
CA LYS A 207 43.46 -10.87 7.87
C LYS A 207 43.75 -9.44 7.41
N SER A 208 42.92 -8.89 6.53
CA SER A 208 43.07 -7.52 6.05
C SER A 208 42.73 -6.49 7.13
N ILE A 209 43.61 -5.51 7.33
CA ILE A 209 43.38 -4.41 8.26
C ILE A 209 42.40 -3.43 7.59
N LYS A 210 41.30 -3.11 8.25
CA LYS A 210 40.25 -2.22 7.72
C LYS A 210 40.13 -0.99 8.61
N VAL A 211 40.05 0.19 8.00
CA VAL A 211 39.77 1.44 8.74
C VAL A 211 38.25 1.55 8.92
N ILE A 212 37.80 1.65 10.16
CA ILE A 212 36.41 1.98 10.48
C ILE A 212 36.31 3.51 10.36
N PRO A 213 35.56 4.05 9.39
CA PRO A 213 35.31 5.48 9.35
C PRO A 213 34.47 5.87 10.58
N GLU A 214 34.91 6.92 11.29
CA GLU A 214 34.12 7.60 12.34
C GLU A 214 32.83 8.21 11.75
#